data_AF-C8X324-F1
#
_entry.id   AF-C8X324-F1
#
_cell.length_a   1.000
_cell.length_b   1.000
_cell.length_c   1.000
_cell.angle_alpha   90.00
_cell.angle_beta   90.00
_cell.angle_gamma   90.00
#
_symmetry.space_group_name_H-M   'P 1'
#
loop_
_entity.id
_entity.type
_entity.pdbx_description
1 polymer ?
#
loop_
_entity_poly.entity_id
_entity_poly.type
_entity_poly.pdbx_seq_one_letter_code
_entity_poly.pdbx_strand_id
1 'polypeptide(L)'
;MIEEVVGKKVYGTWIDMLQKLVPEGITHRLAVVIAGMLRYAEIVSHEKQDKSLNARKLAEFFELSYEQIMEDDIEGILSLTEYFLKDANVSYKRFNAKGDEYSIAESAVYEFFSWENMPWKR
;
A
#
# COMPACT_ATOMS: atom_id res chain seq x y z
N MET A 1 5.38 -11.66 -0.53
CA MET A 1 4.42 -11.67 -1.66
C MET A 1 4.69 -10.54 -2.64
N ILE A 2 4.65 -9.26 -2.23
CA ILE A 2 4.89 -8.12 -3.13
C ILE A 2 6.28 -8.21 -3.82
N GLU A 3 7.36 -8.45 -3.06
CA GLU A 3 8.73 -8.56 -3.61
C GLU A 3 8.82 -9.57 -4.78
N GLU A 4 8.20 -10.73 -4.65
CA GLU A 4 8.26 -11.80 -5.66
C GLU A 4 7.52 -11.41 -6.95
N VAL A 5 6.55 -10.50 -6.86
CA VAL A 5 5.76 -10.04 -8.01
C VAL A 5 6.41 -8.83 -8.68
N VAL A 6 6.78 -7.81 -7.90
CA VAL A 6 7.39 -6.57 -8.44
C VAL A 6 8.88 -6.72 -8.75
N GLY A 7 9.52 -7.73 -8.14
CA GLY A 7 10.94 -8.05 -8.27
C GLY A 7 11.81 -7.33 -7.24
N LYS A 8 12.88 -8.02 -6.84
CA LYS A 8 13.83 -7.59 -5.80
C LYS A 8 14.38 -6.17 -5.98
N LYS A 9 14.68 -5.76 -7.22
CA LYS A 9 15.21 -4.41 -7.50
C LYS A 9 14.19 -3.31 -7.18
N VAL A 10 12.96 -3.48 -7.63
CA VAL A 10 11.88 -2.50 -7.40
C VAL A 10 11.56 -2.46 -5.92
N TYR A 11 11.35 -3.63 -5.33
CA TYR A 11 11.03 -3.74 -3.91
C TYR A 11 12.12 -3.13 -3.01
N GLY A 12 13.39 -3.45 -3.26
CA GLY A 12 14.50 -2.87 -2.50
C GLY A 12 14.61 -1.36 -2.63
N THR A 13 14.26 -0.80 -3.79
CA THR A 13 14.18 0.66 -3.98
C THR A 13 13.09 1.27 -3.12
N TRP A 14 11.92 0.62 -3.05
CA TRP A 14 10.82 1.09 -2.20
C TRP A 14 11.17 1.04 -0.72
N ILE A 15 11.82 -0.04 -0.26
CA ILE A 15 12.29 -0.17 1.12
C ILE A 15 13.26 0.96 1.48
N ASP A 16 14.25 1.24 0.63
CA ASP A 16 15.20 2.35 0.84
C ASP A 16 14.47 3.71 0.91
N MET A 17 13.54 3.96 -0.02
CA MET A 17 12.74 5.18 -0.01
C MET A 17 11.93 5.32 1.29
N LEU A 18 11.25 4.27 1.74
CA LEU A 18 10.43 4.31 2.96
C LEU A 18 11.30 4.55 4.20
N GLN A 19 12.47 3.91 4.29
CA GLN A 19 13.41 4.13 5.40
C GLN A 19 13.88 5.59 5.50
N LYS A 20 14.03 6.28 4.37
CA LYS A 20 14.47 7.67 4.33
C LYS A 20 13.34 8.68 4.47
N LEU A 21 12.18 8.39 3.89
CA LEU A 21 11.06 9.33 3.80
C LEU A 21 10.11 9.22 4.99
N VAL A 22 9.90 8.03 5.55
CA VAL A 22 8.88 7.84 6.59
C VAL A 22 9.22 8.59 7.87
N PRO A 23 10.39 8.42 8.53
CA PRO A 23 10.62 8.96 9.88
C PRO A 23 10.21 10.42 10.10
N GLU A 24 10.55 11.30 9.15
CA GLU A 24 10.25 12.74 9.22
C GLU A 24 9.16 13.18 8.21
N GLY A 25 8.62 12.26 7.42
CA GLY A 25 7.69 12.59 6.34
C GLY A 25 6.30 12.93 6.86
N ILE A 26 5.61 13.78 6.12
CA ILE A 26 4.21 14.16 6.39
C ILE A 26 3.30 13.02 5.93
N THR A 27 2.47 12.49 6.83
CA THR A 27 1.62 11.31 6.57
C THR A 27 0.77 11.42 5.30
N HIS A 28 0.08 12.54 5.08
CA HIS A 28 -0.71 12.72 3.85
C HIS A 28 0.12 12.64 2.56
N ARG A 29 1.39 13.07 2.59
CA ARG A 29 2.28 12.97 1.42
C ARG A 29 2.80 11.54 1.25
N LEU A 30 3.12 10.87 2.36
CA LEU A 30 3.58 9.48 2.36
C LEU A 30 2.47 8.50 1.94
N ALA A 31 1.24 8.77 2.35
CA ALA A 31 0.07 7.95 2.03
C ALA A 31 -0.09 7.77 0.51
N VAL A 32 -0.01 8.87 -0.25
CA VAL A 32 -0.08 8.85 -1.71
C VAL A 32 1.09 8.07 -2.33
N VAL A 33 2.30 8.19 -1.78
CA VAL A 33 3.47 7.44 -2.25
C VAL A 33 3.29 5.94 -2.05
N ILE A 34 2.83 5.52 -0.87
CA ILE A 34 2.59 4.11 -0.54
C ILE A 34 1.42 3.57 -1.37
N ALA A 35 0.33 4.34 -1.52
CA ALA A 35 -0.77 3.99 -2.40
C ALA A 35 -0.29 3.77 -3.85
N GLY A 36 0.61 4.60 -4.35
CA GLY A 36 1.24 4.42 -5.65
C GLY A 36 2.06 3.13 -5.76
N MET A 37 2.76 2.72 -4.70
CA MET A 37 3.45 1.44 -4.64
C MET A 37 2.47 0.26 -4.66
N LEU A 38 1.34 0.35 -3.94
CA LEU A 38 0.28 -0.66 -3.96
C LEU A 38 -0.36 -0.78 -5.35
N ARG A 39 -0.72 0.35 -5.99
CA ARG A 39 -1.24 0.36 -7.37
C ARG A 39 -0.24 -0.20 -8.37
N TYR A 40 1.05 0.10 -8.21
CA TYR A 40 2.08 -0.51 -9.04
C TYR A 40 2.10 -2.04 -8.86
N ALA A 41 2.02 -2.52 -7.61
CA ALA A 41 2.02 -3.95 -7.32
C ALA A 41 0.80 -4.66 -7.93
N GLU A 42 -0.38 -4.03 -7.89
CA GLU A 42 -1.62 -4.51 -8.51
C GLU A 42 -1.50 -4.60 -10.04
N ILE A 43 -1.02 -3.55 -10.70
CA ILE A 43 -0.79 -3.55 -12.15
C ILE A 43 0.14 -4.70 -12.54
N VAL A 44 1.28 -4.81 -11.86
CA VAL A 44 2.27 -5.85 -12.14
C VAL A 44 1.74 -7.25 -11.82
N SER A 45 0.87 -7.41 -10.81
CA SER A 45 0.24 -8.69 -10.51
C SER A 45 -0.69 -9.13 -11.64
N HIS A 46 -1.52 -8.25 -12.18
CA HIS A 46 -2.39 -8.56 -13.32
C HIS A 46 -1.59 -8.87 -14.59
N GLU A 47 -0.53 -8.12 -14.89
CA GLU A 47 0.34 -8.37 -16.06
C GLU A 47 1.00 -9.76 -16.03
N LYS A 48 1.22 -10.31 -14.83
CA LYS A 48 1.97 -11.55 -14.61
C LYS A 48 1.11 -12.72 -14.12
N GLN A 49 -0.20 -12.57 -13.95
CA GLN A 49 -1.08 -13.58 -13.34
C GLN A 49 -1.11 -14.93 -14.07
N ASP A 50 -0.88 -14.93 -15.38
CA ASP A 50 -0.82 -16.17 -16.19
C ASP A 50 0.55 -16.85 -16.13
N LYS A 51 1.57 -16.14 -15.65
CA LYS A 51 2.98 -16.57 -15.67
C LYS A 51 3.53 -16.89 -14.29
N SER A 52 2.85 -16.46 -13.22
CA SER A 52 3.29 -16.66 -11.84
C SER A 52 2.10 -16.90 -10.90
N LEU A 53 2.16 -17.99 -10.13
CA LEU A 53 1.18 -18.29 -9.10
C LEU A 53 1.08 -17.17 -8.05
N ASN A 54 2.21 -16.57 -7.67
CA ASN A 54 2.22 -15.51 -6.66
C ASN A 54 1.67 -14.20 -7.22
N ALA A 55 1.85 -13.93 -8.51
CA ALA A 55 1.22 -12.81 -9.18
C ALA A 55 -0.31 -13.00 -9.24
N ARG A 56 -0.78 -14.22 -9.56
CA ARG A 56 -2.20 -14.53 -9.56
C ARG A 56 -2.83 -14.34 -8.18
N LYS A 57 -2.23 -14.91 -7.14
CA LYS A 57 -2.71 -14.75 -5.76
C LYS A 57 -2.76 -13.29 -5.33
N LEU A 58 -1.76 -12.48 -5.72
CA LEU A 58 -1.74 -11.06 -5.38
C LEU A 58 -2.82 -10.28 -6.16
N ALA A 59 -3.06 -10.62 -7.43
CA ALA A 59 -4.14 -10.02 -8.22
C ALA A 59 -5.52 -10.36 -7.62
N GLU A 60 -5.78 -11.64 -7.35
CA GLU A 60 -7.01 -12.11 -6.69
C GLU A 60 -7.21 -11.42 -5.33
N PHE A 61 -6.13 -11.22 -4.56
CA PHE A 61 -6.19 -10.51 -3.29
C PHE A 61 -6.63 -9.04 -3.46
N PHE A 62 -6.10 -8.33 -4.46
CA PHE A 62 -6.54 -6.95 -4.74
C PHE A 62 -8.00 -6.90 -5.20
N GLU A 63 -8.43 -7.80 -6.08
CA GLU A 63 -9.82 -7.90 -6.52
C GLU A 63 -10.78 -8.12 -5.35
N LEU A 64 -10.49 -9.09 -4.49
CA LEU A 64 -11.29 -9.36 -3.28
C LEU A 64 -11.31 -8.16 -2.33
N SER A 65 -10.23 -7.40 -2.25
CA SER A 65 -10.17 -6.21 -1.40
C SER A 65 -11.08 -5.09 -1.89
N TYR A 66 -11.30 -4.98 -3.22
CA TYR A 66 -12.28 -4.05 -3.79
C TYR A 66 -13.73 -4.50 -3.56
N GLU A 67 -13.99 -5.80 -3.38
CA GLU A 67 -15.30 -6.29 -2.97
C GLU A 67 -15.55 -5.99 -1.48
N GLN A 68 -14.54 -6.19 -0.63
CA GLN A 68 -14.61 -5.96 0.82
C GLN A 68 -14.78 -4.50 1.21
N ILE A 69 -14.14 -3.55 0.51
CA ILE A 69 -14.34 -2.12 0.78
C ILE A 69 -15.79 -1.67 0.59
N MET A 70 -16.58 -2.36 -0.25
CA MET A 70 -18.01 -2.09 -0.38
C MET A 70 -18.80 -2.42 0.89
N GLU A 71 -18.22 -3.26 1.76
CA GLU A 71 -18.71 -3.62 3.10
C GLU A 71 -17.98 -2.84 4.20
N ASP A 72 -17.27 -1.76 3.85
CA ASP A 72 -16.41 -0.96 4.74
C ASP A 72 -15.27 -1.76 5.41
N ASP A 73 -14.89 -2.91 4.84
CA ASP A 73 -13.78 -3.74 5.33
C ASP A 73 -12.48 -3.47 4.55
N ILE A 74 -11.47 -2.97 5.26
CA ILE A 74 -10.13 -2.69 4.71
C ILE A 74 -9.03 -3.58 5.31
N GLU A 75 -9.37 -4.53 6.20
CA GLU A 75 -8.41 -5.21 7.06
C GLU A 75 -7.34 -5.97 6.26
N GLY A 76 -7.72 -6.55 5.12
CA GLY A 76 -6.80 -7.26 4.24
C GLY A 76 -5.68 -6.35 3.73
N ILE A 77 -6.03 -5.29 3.01
CA ILE A 77 -5.06 -4.34 2.44
C ILE A 77 -4.32 -3.59 3.53
N LEU A 78 -4.98 -3.26 4.64
CA LEU A 78 -4.35 -2.64 5.80
C LEU A 78 -3.24 -3.54 6.34
N SER A 79 -3.55 -4.81 6.59
CA SER A 79 -2.56 -5.79 7.06
C SER A 79 -1.38 -5.91 6.11
N LEU A 80 -1.63 -6.01 4.80
CA LEU A 80 -0.57 -6.05 3.78
C LEU A 80 0.32 -4.79 3.83
N THR A 81 -0.29 -3.62 4.00
CA THR A 81 0.40 -2.33 4.05
C THR A 81 1.24 -2.19 5.33
N GLU A 82 0.71 -2.65 6.47
CA GLU A 82 1.46 -2.70 7.73
C GLU A 82 2.66 -3.64 7.63
N TYR A 83 2.49 -4.82 7.03
CA TYR A 83 3.60 -5.74 6.77
C TYR A 83 4.68 -5.09 5.90
N PHE A 84 4.28 -4.35 4.86
CA PHE A 84 5.21 -3.65 3.97
C PHE A 84 6.03 -2.57 4.70
N LEU A 85 5.38 -1.77 5.54
CA LEU A 85 6.08 -0.75 6.36
C LEU A 85 6.97 -1.40 7.43
N LYS A 86 6.51 -2.50 8.03
CA LYS A 86 7.31 -3.29 8.98
C LYS A 86 8.55 -3.88 8.32
N ASP A 87 8.45 -4.36 7.09
CA ASP A 87 9.58 -4.87 6.31
C ASP A 87 10.59 -3.76 6.00
N ALA A 88 10.11 -2.53 5.79
CA ALA A 88 10.97 -1.35 5.71
C ALA A 88 11.56 -0.91 7.07
N ASN A 89 11.23 -1.59 8.17
CA ASN A 89 11.65 -1.24 9.54
C ASN A 89 11.24 0.19 9.94
N VAL A 90 10.03 0.60 9.55
CA VAL A 90 9.46 1.91 9.91
C VAL A 90 8.13 1.75 10.63
N SER A 91 7.86 2.63 11.60
CA SER A 91 6.58 2.65 12.30
C SER A 91 5.50 3.26 11.42
N TYR A 92 4.36 2.57 11.33
CA TYR A 92 3.16 3.08 10.68
C TYR A 92 2.26 3.89 11.64
N LYS A 93 2.33 3.63 12.95
CA LYS A 93 1.59 4.35 14.00
C LYS A 93 2.26 5.68 14.35
N ARG A 94 1.45 6.71 14.54
CA ARG A 94 1.87 8.08 14.86
C ARG A 94 0.91 8.75 15.84
N PHE A 95 1.39 9.82 16.46
CA PHE A 95 0.61 10.66 17.35
C PHE A 95 0.68 12.11 16.90
N ASN A 96 -0.45 12.82 16.92
CA ASN A 96 -0.48 14.24 16.60
C ASN A 96 -0.14 15.08 17.85
N ALA A 97 -0.10 16.41 17.72
CA ALA A 97 0.20 17.32 18.85
C ALA A 97 -0.82 17.26 20.00
N LYS A 98 -2.02 16.70 19.76
CA LYS A 98 -3.07 16.49 20.76
C LYS A 98 -2.99 15.10 21.42
N GLY A 99 -2.10 14.23 20.93
CA GLY A 99 -1.98 12.85 21.39
C GLY A 99 -2.93 11.87 20.71
N ASP A 100 -3.65 12.28 19.66
CA ASP A 100 -4.51 11.36 18.91
C ASP A 100 -3.65 10.44 18.04
N GLU A 101 -3.92 9.14 18.11
CA GLU A 101 -3.27 8.12 17.28
C GLU A 101 -3.81 8.19 15.84
N TYR A 102 -2.92 8.05 14.87
CA TYR A 102 -3.27 7.89 13.46
C TYR A 102 -2.23 7.02 12.75
N SER A 103 -2.62 6.43 11.61
CA SER A 103 -1.79 5.47 10.89
C SER A 103 -1.50 5.92 9.46
N ILE A 104 -0.21 5.86 9.08
CA ILE A 104 0.17 6.05 7.68
C ILE A 104 -0.37 4.90 6.81
N ALA A 105 -0.39 3.68 7.35
CA ALA A 105 -0.88 2.51 6.62
C ALA A 105 -2.35 2.71 6.25
N GLU A 106 -3.18 3.04 7.23
CA GLU A 106 -4.61 3.32 7.04
C GLU A 106 -4.82 4.48 6.04
N SER A 107 -4.09 5.58 6.20
CA SER A 107 -4.16 6.70 5.25
C SER A 107 -3.80 6.25 3.82
N ALA A 108 -2.78 5.41 3.66
CA ALA A 108 -2.36 4.90 2.35
C ALA A 108 -3.39 3.96 1.72
N VAL A 109 -4.08 3.15 2.53
CA VAL A 109 -5.16 2.27 2.05
C VAL A 109 -6.33 3.10 1.51
N TYR A 110 -6.73 4.16 2.21
CA TYR A 110 -7.78 5.06 1.71
C TYR A 110 -7.38 5.76 0.41
N GLU A 111 -6.14 6.22 0.28
CA GLU A 111 -5.61 6.79 -0.96
C GLU A 111 -5.54 5.76 -2.09
N PHE A 112 -5.23 4.49 -1.78
CA PHE A 112 -5.22 3.39 -2.75
C PHE A 112 -6.61 3.10 -3.31
N PHE A 113 -7.64 3.00 -2.46
CA PHE A 113 -9.01 2.80 -2.91
C PHE A 113 -9.59 4.03 -3.62
N SER A 114 -9.13 5.23 -3.28
CA SER A 114 -9.55 6.49 -3.91
C SER A 114 -8.78 6.84 -5.20
N TRP A 115 -7.88 5.96 -5.67
CA TRP A 115 -6.93 6.26 -6.74
C TRP A 115 -7.57 6.75 -8.05
N GLU A 116 -8.72 6.18 -8.42
CA GLU A 116 -9.49 6.60 -9.60
C GLU A 116 -10.58 7.63 -9.27
N ASN A 117 -11.05 7.66 -8.03
CA ASN A 117 -12.10 8.57 -7.54
C ASN A 117 -11.52 9.87 -6.98
N MET A 118 -10.52 10.41 -7.68
CA MET A 118 -9.87 11.64 -7.26
C MET A 118 -10.78 12.84 -7.55
N PRO A 119 -10.97 13.78 -6.61
CA PRO A 119 -11.96 14.86 -6.73
C PRO A 119 -11.73 15.83 -7.91
N TRP A 120 -10.57 15.75 -8.59
CA TRP A 120 -10.24 16.54 -9.78
C TRP A 120 -10.44 15.78 -11.12
N LYS A 121 -10.67 14.46 -11.09
CA LYS A 121 -11.08 13.68 -12.25
C LYS A 121 -12.60 13.83 -12.42
N ARG A 122 -13.00 14.87 -13.16
CA ARG A 122 -14.39 15.07 -13.63
C ARG A 122 -14.61 14.35 -14.94
#